data_AF-A0A955KZ25-F1
#
_entry.id   AF-A0A955KZ25-F1
#
_cell.length_a   1.000
_cell.length_b   1.000
_cell.length_c   1.000
_cell.angle_alpha   90.00
_cell.angle_beta   90.00
_cell.angle_gamma   90.00
#
_symmetry.space_group_name_H-M   'P 1'
#
loop_
_entity.id
_entity.type
_entity.pdbx_description
1 polymer ?
#
loop_
_entity_poly.entity_id
_entity_poly.type
_entity_poly.pdbx_seq_one_letter_code
_entity_poly.pdbx_strand_id
1 'polypeptide(L)' 'MASNGNFKDIDPNSSLKNAVAYLKERGVVNGYPDGSFGVERNVTRKESVLLISRLFGIQVGE' A
#
# COMPACT_ATOMS: atom_id res chain seq x y z
N MET A 1 -8.45 13.05 7.83
CA MET A 1 -7.46 13.46 6.83
C MET A 1 -6.19 12.67 7.11
N ALA A 2 -6.08 11.44 6.59
CA ALA A 2 -4.94 10.58 6.86
C ALA A 2 -3.71 11.11 6.10
N SER A 3 -2.60 11.29 6.79
CA SER A 3 -1.33 11.78 6.23
C SER A 3 -0.88 10.88 5.06
N ASN A 4 -0.76 11.47 3.87
CA ASN A 4 -0.43 10.83 2.59
C ASN A 4 0.90 10.06 2.64
N GLY A 5 0.84 8.76 2.93
CA GLY A 5 2.01 7.88 2.93
C GLY A 5 2.86 7.88 4.21
N ASN A 6 2.39 8.50 5.30
CA ASN A 6 3.08 8.40 6.58
C ASN A 6 2.65 7.11 7.30
N PHE A 7 3.57 6.15 7.38
CA PHE A 7 3.44 4.92 8.13
C PHE A 7 4.60 4.82 9.12
N LYS A 8 4.37 4.22 10.30
CA LYS A 8 5.36 4.22 11.39
C LYS A 8 6.63 3.43 11.08
N ASP A 9 6.54 2.51 10.15
CA ASP A 9 7.59 1.59 9.67
C ASP A 9 8.20 2.05 8.34
N ILE A 10 7.93 3.29 7.92
CA ILE A 10 8.55 3.91 6.74
C ILE A 10 9.37 5.11 7.21
N ASP A 11 10.67 5.08 6.92
CA ASP A 11 11.53 6.24 7.13
C ASP A 11 11.03 7.44 6.31
N PRO A 12 10.84 8.63 6.92
CA PRO A 12 10.30 9.80 6.23
C PRO A 12 11.14 10.33 5.07
N ASN A 13 12.43 9.99 5.01
CA ASN A 13 13.37 10.38 3.96
C ASN A 13 13.58 9.26 2.92
N SER A 14 12.99 8.09 3.13
CA SER A 14 13.06 6.98 2.17
C SER A 14 12.25 7.28 0.91
N SER A 15 12.79 6.89 -0.23
CA SER A 15 12.08 6.91 -1.52
C SER A 15 10.81 6.07 -1.50
N LEU A 16 10.71 5.08 -0.61
CA LEU A 16 9.54 4.23 -0.42
C LEU A 16 8.29 5.04 -0.01
N LYS A 17 8.48 6.12 0.75
CA LYS A 17 7.37 6.99 1.20
C LYS A 17 6.57 7.53 0.01
N ASN A 18 7.25 7.97 -1.04
CA ASN A 18 6.59 8.56 -2.21
C ASN A 18 5.78 7.51 -2.99
N ALA A 19 6.34 6.30 -3.15
CA ALA A 19 5.65 5.19 -3.81
C ALA A 19 4.41 4.77 -3.02
N VAL A 20 4.53 4.65 -1.70
CA VAL A 20 3.41 4.27 -0.83
C VAL A 20 2.34 5.37 -0.79
N ALA A 21 2.74 6.64 -0.72
CA ALA A 21 1.82 7.78 -0.79
C ALA A 21 1.00 7.76 -2.09
N TYR A 22 1.65 7.53 -3.22
CA TYR A 22 1.00 7.42 -4.53
C TYR A 22 -0.03 6.28 -4.58
N LEU A 23 0.33 5.10 -4.06
CA LEU A 23 -0.60 3.96 -4.01
C LEU A 23 -1.77 4.22 -3.06
N LYS A 24 -1.53 4.90 -1.94
CA LYS A 24 -2.57 5.23 -0.96
C LYS A 24 -3.57 6.24 -1.50
N GLU A 25 -3.10 7.28 -2.17
CA GLU A 25 -3.95 8.29 -2.81
C GLU A 25 -4.90 7.69 -3.85
N ARG A 26 -4.46 6.61 -4.51
CA ARG A 26 -5.26 5.84 -5.47
C ARG A 26 -6.13 4.75 -4.84
N GLY A 27 -6.14 4.63 -3.51
CA GLY A 27 -6.91 3.59 -2.81
C GLY A 27 -6.40 2.16 -3.03
N VAL A 28 -5.18 1.99 -3.56
CA VAL A 28 -4.58 0.66 -3.79
C VAL A 28 -4.17 0.02 -2.46
N VAL A 29 -3.60 0.82 -1.56
CA VAL A 29 -3.12 0.42 -0.23
C VAL A 29 -3.67 1.34 0.86
N ASN A 30 -3.90 0.80 2.05
CA ASN A 30 -4.32 1.59 3.22
C ASN A 30 -3.40 1.41 4.44
N GLY A 31 -2.52 0.40 4.39
CA GLY A 31 -1.76 -0.11 5.55
C GLY A 31 -2.66 -0.78 6.58
N TYR A 32 -2.15 -0.89 7.79
CA TYR A 32 -2.76 -1.65 8.89
C TYR A 32 -3.26 -0.73 10.01
N PRO A 33 -4.21 -1.21 10.85
CA PRO A 33 -4.79 -0.42 11.94
C PRO A 33 -3.77 0.08 12.97
N ASP A 34 -2.63 -0.60 13.10
CA ASP A 34 -1.55 -0.25 14.02
C ASP A 34 -0.64 0.89 13.48
N GLY A 35 -0.99 1.45 12.32
CA GLY A 35 -0.27 2.54 11.66
C GLY A 35 0.93 2.09 10.81
N SER A 36 1.12 0.78 10.63
CA SER A 36 2.16 0.24 9.75
C SER A 36 1.71 0.14 8.29
N PHE A 37 2.66 0.20 7.37
CA PHE A 37 2.48 -0.22 5.98
C PHE A 37 2.69 -1.73 5.84
N GLY A 38 3.57 -2.31 6.66
CA GLY A 38 3.99 -3.70 6.62
C GLY A 38 5.18 -3.93 5.70
N VAL A 39 6.20 -3.06 5.72
CA VAL A 39 7.35 -3.12 4.79
C VAL A 39 8.12 -4.45 4.80
N GLU A 40 8.19 -5.13 5.95
CA GLU A 40 8.86 -6.43 6.11
C GLU A 40 7.90 -7.63 5.96
N ARG A 41 6.61 -7.37 5.71
CA ARG A 41 5.63 -8.45 5.57
C ARG A 41 5.68 -9.03 4.17
N ASN A 42 5.86 -10.34 4.09
CA ASN A 42 5.68 -11.06 2.84
C ASN A 42 4.22 -10.96 2.36
N VAL A 43 4.03 -10.62 1.09
CA VAL A 43 2.72 -10.64 0.43
C VAL A 43 2.48 -11.99 -0.23
N THR A 44 1.26 -12.51 -0.11
CA THR A 44 0.82 -13.71 -0.81
C THR A 44 0.57 -13.42 -2.29
N ARG A 45 0.58 -14.45 -3.15
CA ARG A 45 0.22 -14.31 -4.58
C ARG A 45 -1.15 -13.63 -4.76
N LYS A 46 -2.13 -13.99 -3.92
CA LYS A 46 -3.48 -13.41 -3.96
C LYS A 46 -3.47 -11.91 -3.63
N GLU A 47 -2.73 -11.51 -2.59
CA GLU A 47 -2.59 -10.09 -2.23
C GLU A 47 -1.89 -9.30 -3.34
N SER A 48 -0.83 -9.85 -3.95
CA SER A 48 -0.15 -9.21 -5.08
C SER A 48 -1.10 -8.99 -6.27
N VAL A 49 -1.91 -9.99 -6.61
CA VAL A 49 -2.93 -9.86 -7.68
C VAL A 49 -3.93 -8.77 -7.32
N LEU A 50 -4.43 -8.73 -6.09
CA LEU A 50 -5.36 -7.68 -5.65
C LEU A 50 -4.76 -6.27 -5.74
N LEU A 51 -3.48 -6.09 -5.40
CA LEU A 51 -2.79 -4.81 -5.54
C LEU A 51 -2.71 -4.36 -7.00
N ILE A 52 -2.29 -5.26 -7.90
CA ILE A 52 -2.21 -5.00 -9.34
C ILE A 52 -3.61 -4.68 -9.89
N SER A 53 -4.60 -5.46 -9.52
CA SER A 53 -5.97 -5.27 -9.96
C SER A 53 -6.58 -3.94 -9.51
N ARG A 54 -6.34 -3.52 -8.26
CA ARG A 54 -6.74 -2.18 -7.80
C ARG A 54 -6.02 -1.07 -8.55
N LEU A 55 -4.74 -1.25 -8.85
CA LEU A 55 -3.94 -0.25 -9.56
C LEU A 55 -4.45 -0.04 -11.00
N PHE A 56 -4.86 -1.11 -11.68
CA PHE A 56 -5.34 -1.07 -13.07
C PHE A 56 -6.87 -1.06 -13.21
N GLY A 57 -7.62 -1.08 -12.11
CA GLY A 57 -9.09 -1.15 -12.14
C GLY A 57 -9.63 -2.47 -12.71
N ILE A 58 -8.88 -3.56 -12.57
CA ILE A 58 -9.25 -4.88 -13.09
C ILE A 58 -10.13 -5.60 -12.07
N GLN A 59 -11.28 -6.10 -12.51
CA GLN A 59 -12.10 -7.00 -11.70
C GLN A 59 -11.42 -8.37 -11.65
N VAL A 60 -10.96 -8.80 -10.46
CA VAL A 60 -10.52 -10.19 -10.27
C VAL A 60 -11.78 -11.05 -10.17
N GLY A 61 -11.99 -11.92 -11.14
CA GLY A 61 -13.03 -12.96 -11.06
C GLY A 61 -12.68 -13.99 -9.99
N GLU A 62 -13.70 -14.52 -9.31
CA GLU A 62 -13.58 -15.60 -8.33
C GLU A 62 -13.14 -16.92 -8.95
#